data_AF-A0A6P0Y0B6-F1
#
_entry.id   AF-A0A6P0Y0B6-F1
#
_cell.length_a   1.000
_cell.length_b   1.000
_cell.length_c   1.000
_cell.angle_alpha   90.00
_cell.angle_beta   90.00
_cell.angle_gamma   90.00
#
_symmetry.space_group_name_H-M   'P 1'
#
loop_
_entity.id
_entity.type
_entity.pdbx_description
1 polymer ?
#
loop_
_entity_poly.entity_id
_entity_poly.type
_entity_poly.pdbx_seq_one_letter_code
_entity_poly.pdbx_strand_id
1 'polypeptide(L)'
;MNYWAILTGIEGNIAAYEAVFADIKRQKYSVEALYILGDLVGLNTDCKKLVERVRYPKQNELIPQVCTGWWEEQCLILHGLTTTAEPTELISEYGMDTVKILWDNVDRETAEWLRNLPFGFSELDCLLIHGSTLGVSDKLTPDTPPIQMLDRLMRFGVNNLFC
;
A
#
# COMPACT_ATOMS: atom_id res chain seq x y z
N MET A 1 6.41 9.72 -24.39
CA MET A 1 5.62 9.96 -23.17
C MET A 1 5.78 8.72 -22.34
N ASN A 2 6.25 8.91 -21.12
CA ASN A 2 6.61 7.87 -20.19
C ASN A 2 5.48 7.78 -19.17
N TYR A 3 5.00 6.58 -18.88
CA TYR A 3 3.85 6.38 -17.99
C TYR A 3 4.28 5.64 -16.74
N TRP A 4 3.62 5.95 -15.63
CA TRP A 4 3.68 5.17 -14.40
C TRP A 4 2.38 4.40 -14.23
N ALA A 5 2.48 3.20 -13.70
CA ALA A 5 1.33 2.47 -13.16
C ALA A 5 1.33 2.67 -11.64
N ILE A 6 0.21 3.12 -11.10
CA ILE A 6 0.02 3.34 -9.67
C ILE A 6 -1.16 2.47 -9.25
N LEU A 7 -0.92 1.56 -8.31
CA LEU A 7 -1.89 0.61 -7.77
C LEU A 7 -2.03 0.88 -6.27
N THR A 8 -3.17 0.52 -5.69
CA THR A 8 -3.42 0.57 -4.23
C THR A 8 -4.54 -0.42 -3.88
N GLY A 9 -4.67 -0.80 -2.60
CA GLY A 9 -5.80 -1.59 -2.12
C GLY A 9 -5.90 -2.97 -2.77
N ILE A 10 -4.77 -3.65 -2.95
CA ILE A 10 -4.74 -4.99 -3.55
C ILE A 10 -5.20 -6.04 -2.52
N GLU A 11 -4.89 -5.80 -1.25
CA GLU A 11 -5.40 -6.52 -0.07
C GLU A 11 -5.25 -8.05 -0.13
N GLY A 12 -4.15 -8.56 -0.68
CA GLY A 12 -3.92 -10.00 -0.85
C GLY A 12 -4.57 -10.62 -2.10
N ASN A 13 -5.25 -9.85 -2.95
CA ASN A 13 -5.92 -10.34 -4.15
C ASN A 13 -4.95 -10.55 -5.31
N ILE A 14 -4.26 -11.70 -5.31
CA ILE A 14 -3.29 -12.06 -6.35
C ILE A 14 -3.91 -12.15 -7.75
N ALA A 15 -5.17 -12.56 -7.86
CA ALA A 15 -5.87 -12.65 -9.14
C ALA A 15 -6.08 -11.26 -9.77
N ALA A 16 -6.48 -10.27 -8.95
CA ALA A 16 -6.60 -8.88 -9.39
C ALA A 16 -5.24 -8.30 -9.80
N TYR A 17 -4.20 -8.53 -8.99
CA TYR A 17 -2.84 -8.09 -9.31
C TYR A 17 -2.37 -8.61 -10.67
N GLU A 18 -2.47 -9.92 -10.92
CA GLU A 18 -2.03 -10.50 -12.20
C GLU A 18 -2.88 -10.02 -13.38
N ALA A 19 -4.19 -9.79 -13.18
CA ALA A 19 -5.06 -9.24 -14.22
C ALA A 19 -4.67 -7.80 -14.59
N VAL A 20 -4.43 -6.94 -13.59
CA VAL A 20 -3.96 -5.56 -13.79
C VAL A 20 -2.57 -5.55 -14.42
N PHE A 21 -1.66 -6.40 -13.96
CA PHE A 21 -0.31 -6.49 -14.54
C PHE A 21 -0.34 -6.96 -15.99
N ALA A 22 -1.19 -7.94 -16.32
CA ALA A 22 -1.39 -8.39 -17.69
C ALA A 22 -1.96 -7.27 -18.57
N ASP A 23 -2.81 -6.40 -18.01
CA ASP A 23 -3.32 -5.23 -18.71
C ASP A 23 -2.25 -4.17 -18.97
N ILE A 24 -1.41 -3.86 -17.97
CA ILE A 24 -0.25 -2.97 -18.09
C ILE A 24 0.65 -3.40 -19.25
N LYS A 25 0.93 -4.71 -19.38
CA LYS A 25 1.74 -5.24 -20.50
C LYS A 25 1.12 -5.06 -21.88
N ARG A 26 -0.21 -4.93 -21.97
CA ARG A 26 -0.94 -4.75 -23.24
C ARG A 26 -1.11 -3.27 -23.60
N GLN A 27 -0.77 -2.36 -22.71
CA GLN A 27 -0.92 -0.93 -22.97
C GLN A 27 -0.07 -0.51 -24.17
N LYS A 28 -0.62 0.38 -25.00
CA LYS A 28 0.05 0.90 -26.20
C LYS A 28 1.33 1.67 -25.86
N TYR A 29 1.36 2.28 -24.68
CA TYR A 29 2.46 3.09 -24.20
C TYR A 29 3.26 2.33 -23.16
N SER A 30 4.58 2.54 -23.18
CA SER A 30 5.48 1.91 -22.21
C SER A 30 5.26 2.49 -20.81
N VAL A 31 5.10 1.59 -19.84
CA VAL A 31 5.13 1.92 -18.42
C VAL A 31 6.57 1.73 -17.94
N GLU A 32 7.14 2.75 -17.31
CA GLU A 32 8.55 2.77 -16.88
C GLU A 32 8.71 2.45 -15.40
N ALA A 33 7.67 2.70 -14.60
CA ALA A 33 7.67 2.44 -13.17
C ALA A 33 6.29 1.94 -12.72
N LEU A 34 6.32 1.04 -11.73
CA LEU A 34 5.14 0.50 -11.07
C LEU A 34 5.23 0.81 -9.58
N TYR A 35 4.28 1.59 -9.08
CA TYR A 35 4.14 1.93 -7.67
C TYR A 35 2.91 1.23 -7.08
N ILE A 36 3.04 0.71 -5.87
CA ILE A 36 1.95 0.12 -5.08
C ILE A 36 1.85 0.91 -3.77
N LEU A 37 0.75 1.62 -3.60
CA LEU A 37 0.50 2.56 -2.51
C LEU A 37 -0.22 1.86 -1.36
N GLY A 38 0.52 1.06 -0.62
CA GLY A 38 0.02 0.36 0.55
C GLY A 38 -1.08 -0.65 0.27
N ASP A 39 -1.54 -1.24 1.36
CA ASP A 39 -2.62 -2.23 1.40
C ASP A 39 -2.39 -3.33 0.39
N LEU A 40 -1.15 -3.85 0.39
CA LEU A 40 -0.76 -5.03 -0.36
C LEU A 40 -1.27 -6.27 0.37
N VAL A 41 -1.22 -6.28 1.70
CA VAL A 41 -1.87 -7.28 2.55
C VAL A 41 -3.23 -6.79 3.04
N GLY A 42 -4.02 -7.71 3.61
CA GLY A 42 -5.37 -7.43 4.07
C GLY A 42 -6.06 -8.73 4.48
N LEU A 43 -7.36 -8.83 4.20
CA LEU A 43 -8.17 -9.94 4.71
C LEU A 43 -8.19 -11.18 3.80
N ASN A 44 -7.63 -11.10 2.59
CA ASN A 44 -7.56 -12.26 1.70
C ASN A 44 -6.49 -13.26 2.14
N THR A 45 -6.77 -14.55 1.95
CA THR A 45 -5.87 -15.65 2.35
C THR A 45 -4.60 -15.76 1.51
N ASP A 46 -4.54 -15.07 0.37
CA ASP A 46 -3.40 -15.12 -0.55
C ASP A 46 -2.36 -14.00 -0.31
N CYS A 47 -2.41 -13.29 0.83
CA CYS A 47 -1.46 -12.23 1.18
C CYS A 47 0.00 -12.63 0.98
N LYS A 48 0.42 -13.77 1.54
CA LYS A 48 1.79 -14.28 1.38
C LYS A 48 2.17 -14.50 -0.08
N LYS A 49 1.29 -15.13 -0.87
CA LYS A 49 1.55 -15.40 -2.29
C LYS A 49 1.68 -14.11 -3.08
N LEU A 50 0.84 -13.12 -2.79
CA LEU A 50 0.91 -11.81 -3.43
C LEU A 50 2.22 -11.09 -3.07
N VAL A 51 2.62 -11.10 -1.80
CA VAL A 51 3.89 -10.51 -1.35
C VAL A 51 5.08 -11.18 -2.04
N GLU A 52 5.13 -12.50 -2.09
CA GLU A 52 6.18 -13.24 -2.81
C GLU A 52 6.21 -12.86 -4.30
N ARG A 53 5.04 -12.78 -4.94
CA ARG A 53 4.90 -12.43 -6.35
C ARG A 53 5.37 -11.00 -6.67
N VAL A 54 5.16 -10.07 -5.75
CA VAL A 54 5.60 -8.68 -5.84
C VAL A 54 7.11 -8.55 -5.57
N ARG A 55 7.63 -9.27 -4.57
CA ARG A 55 9.07 -9.31 -4.24
C ARG A 55 9.90 -9.96 -5.34
N TYR A 56 9.34 -10.95 -6.01
CA TYR A 56 9.99 -11.75 -7.04
C TYR A 56 9.22 -11.66 -8.35
N PRO A 57 9.29 -10.50 -9.05
CA PRO A 57 8.63 -10.33 -10.33
C PRO A 57 9.18 -11.32 -11.37
N LYS A 58 8.37 -11.67 -12.38
CA LYS A 58 8.80 -12.58 -13.45
C LYS A 58 9.84 -11.88 -14.32
N GLN A 59 10.61 -12.65 -15.09
CA GLN A 59 11.63 -12.10 -15.97
C GLN A 59 11.04 -11.06 -16.94
N ASN A 60 11.76 -9.94 -17.11
CA ASN A 60 11.37 -8.80 -17.93
C ASN A 60 10.08 -8.07 -17.49
N GLU A 61 9.64 -8.27 -16.24
CA GLU A 61 8.60 -7.45 -15.63
C GLU A 61 9.19 -6.24 -14.90
N LEU A 62 8.40 -5.18 -14.78
CA LEU A 62 8.70 -4.05 -13.89
C LEU A 62 8.82 -4.55 -12.45
N ILE A 63 9.80 -4.02 -11.73
CA ILE A 63 9.94 -4.26 -10.30
C ILE A 63 8.98 -3.32 -9.57
N PRO A 64 7.98 -3.82 -8.82
CA PRO A 64 7.07 -2.96 -8.09
C PRO A 64 7.79 -2.23 -6.94
N GLN A 65 7.55 -0.94 -6.83
CA GLN A 65 7.96 -0.12 -5.70
C GLN A 65 6.78 0.00 -4.74
N VAL A 66 6.89 -0.56 -3.54
CA VAL A 66 5.79 -0.68 -2.58
C VAL A 66 6.04 0.23 -1.39
N CYS A 67 5.05 1.02 -0.96
CA CYS A 67 5.10 1.74 0.31
C CYS A 67 4.12 1.15 1.32
N THR A 68 4.32 1.49 2.60
CA THR A 68 3.45 1.08 3.71
C THR A 68 2.05 1.68 3.58
N GLY A 69 1.02 0.83 3.71
CA GLY A 69 -0.37 1.23 3.89
C GLY A 69 -0.88 0.98 5.30
N TRP A 70 -2.18 1.15 5.49
CA TRP A 70 -2.82 0.99 6.79
C TRP A 70 -2.80 -0.47 7.24
N TRP A 71 -3.12 -1.41 6.33
CA TRP A 71 -3.09 -2.84 6.66
C TRP A 71 -1.69 -3.32 7.04
N GLU A 72 -0.65 -2.82 6.38
CA GLU A 72 0.73 -3.12 6.76
C GLU A 72 1.04 -2.62 8.17
N GLU A 73 0.65 -1.40 8.53
CA GLU A 73 0.86 -0.88 9.87
C GLU A 73 0.14 -1.73 10.93
N GLN A 74 -1.10 -2.15 10.68
CA GLN A 74 -1.82 -3.04 11.59
C GLN A 74 -1.12 -4.39 11.75
N CYS A 75 -0.61 -4.99 10.67
CA CYS A 75 0.19 -6.21 10.76
C CYS A 75 1.43 -6.01 11.64
N LEU A 76 2.16 -4.91 11.47
CA LEU A 76 3.35 -4.63 12.26
C LEU A 76 3.02 -4.47 13.74
N ILE A 77 1.90 -3.81 14.08
CA ILE A 77 1.41 -3.71 15.46
C ILE A 77 1.12 -5.09 16.02
N LEU A 78 0.35 -5.92 15.29
CA LEU A 78 0.01 -7.27 15.71
C LEU A 78 1.23 -8.14 16.01
N HIS A 79 2.27 -8.04 15.18
CA HIS A 79 3.51 -8.79 15.37
C HIS A 79 4.50 -8.13 16.36
N GLY A 80 4.12 -7.05 17.04
CA GLY A 80 5.00 -6.35 17.98
C GLY A 80 6.25 -5.77 17.33
N LEU A 81 6.12 -5.32 16.07
CA LEU A 81 7.20 -4.76 15.26
C LEU A 81 7.23 -3.22 15.25
N THR A 82 6.26 -2.58 15.91
CA THR A 82 6.19 -1.13 16.12
C THR A 82 6.26 -0.79 17.61
N THR A 83 6.26 0.50 17.94
CA THR A 83 6.16 0.98 19.33
C THR A 83 4.73 0.96 19.88
N THR A 84 3.73 0.77 19.00
CA THR A 84 2.32 0.71 19.40
C THR A 84 2.02 -0.68 19.96
N ALA A 85 1.50 -0.72 21.19
CA ALA A 85 1.36 -1.95 21.95
C ALA A 85 0.20 -2.85 21.48
N GLU A 86 -0.92 -2.25 21.08
CA GLU A 86 -2.14 -3.01 20.74
C GLU A 86 -2.83 -2.43 19.50
N PRO A 87 -3.42 -3.28 18.65
CA PRO A 87 -4.11 -2.91 17.40
C PRO A 87 -5.51 -2.33 17.69
N THR A 88 -5.58 -1.30 18.53
CA THR A 88 -6.84 -0.77 19.05
C THR A 88 -7.75 -0.24 17.92
N GLU A 89 -7.15 0.43 16.93
CA GLU A 89 -7.86 0.94 15.76
C GLU A 89 -8.51 -0.21 14.97
N LEU A 90 -7.72 -1.22 14.60
CA LEU A 90 -8.21 -2.43 13.92
C LEU A 90 -9.34 -3.13 14.68
N ILE A 91 -9.18 -3.32 16.00
CA ILE A 91 -10.22 -3.94 16.84
C ILE A 91 -11.50 -3.08 16.85
N SER A 92 -11.36 -1.76 16.94
CA SER A 92 -12.51 -0.85 16.99
C SER A 92 -13.27 -0.79 15.66
N GLU A 93 -12.55 -0.80 14.53
CA GLU A 93 -13.16 -0.67 13.20
C GLU A 93 -13.71 -2.01 12.69
N TYR A 94 -13.00 -3.12 12.94
CA TYR A 94 -13.27 -4.41 12.29
C TYR A 94 -13.46 -5.60 13.24
N GLY A 95 -13.26 -5.41 14.55
CA GLY A 95 -13.46 -6.45 15.56
C GLY A 95 -12.36 -7.52 15.63
N MET A 96 -12.47 -8.37 16.65
CA MET A 96 -11.46 -9.40 16.96
C MET A 96 -11.38 -10.53 15.92
N ASP A 97 -12.48 -10.84 15.22
CA ASP A 97 -12.46 -11.86 14.17
C ASP A 97 -11.53 -11.44 13.01
N THR A 98 -11.57 -10.15 12.65
CA THR A 98 -10.69 -9.57 11.62
C THR A 98 -9.23 -9.58 12.05
N VAL A 99 -8.94 -9.27 13.32
CA VAL A 99 -7.59 -9.39 13.88
C VAL A 99 -7.03 -10.79 13.68
N LYS A 100 -7.84 -11.82 13.96
CA LYS A 100 -7.43 -13.20 13.79
C LYS A 100 -7.16 -13.55 12.32
N ILE A 101 -8.04 -13.13 11.41
CA ILE A 101 -7.84 -13.34 9.96
C ILE A 101 -6.51 -12.73 9.51
N LEU A 102 -6.23 -11.49 9.91
CA LEU A 102 -5.00 -10.80 9.53
C LEU A 102 -3.75 -11.52 10.08
N TRP A 103 -3.81 -11.95 11.34
CA TRP A 103 -2.76 -12.75 11.98
C TRP A 103 -2.50 -14.09 11.27
N ASP A 104 -3.56 -14.78 10.85
CA ASP A 104 -3.46 -16.08 10.19
C ASP A 104 -2.96 -15.95 8.72
N ASN A 105 -3.22 -14.82 8.06
CA ASN A 105 -2.87 -14.59 6.65
C ASN A 105 -1.47 -14.00 6.43
N VAL A 106 -0.90 -13.33 7.44
CA VAL A 106 0.41 -12.67 7.37
C VAL A 106 1.36 -13.32 8.35
N ASP A 107 2.35 -14.04 7.81
CA ASP A 107 3.37 -14.67 8.64
C ASP A 107 4.48 -13.70 9.06
N ARG A 108 5.31 -14.14 10.02
CA ARG A 108 6.40 -13.32 10.55
C ARG A 108 7.40 -12.87 9.48
N GLU A 109 7.70 -13.74 8.51
CA GLU A 109 8.62 -13.40 7.42
C GLU A 109 8.06 -12.27 6.55
N THR A 110 6.78 -12.36 6.20
CA THR A 110 6.06 -11.31 5.49
C THR A 110 6.07 -10.02 6.30
N ALA A 111 5.72 -10.07 7.58
CA ALA A 111 5.72 -8.89 8.46
C ALA A 111 7.09 -8.21 8.57
N GLU A 112 8.19 -8.96 8.68
CA GLU A 112 9.54 -8.39 8.68
C GLU A 112 9.90 -7.75 7.34
N TRP A 113 9.40 -8.28 6.21
CA TRP A 113 9.55 -7.60 4.93
C TRP A 113 8.75 -6.29 4.89
N LEU A 114 7.48 -6.31 5.33
CA LEU A 114 6.61 -5.12 5.40
C LEU A 114 7.22 -4.01 6.24
N ARG A 115 7.94 -4.36 7.31
CA ARG A 115 8.63 -3.41 8.20
C ARG A 115 9.66 -2.54 7.49
N ASN A 116 10.21 -3.03 6.39
CA ASN A 116 11.25 -2.33 5.62
C ASN A 116 10.68 -1.50 4.47
N LEU A 117 9.36 -1.46 4.29
CA LEU A 117 8.74 -0.62 3.28
C LEU A 117 8.90 0.87 3.64
N PRO A 118 9.17 1.75 2.66
CA PRO A 118 9.14 3.18 2.89
C PRO A 118 7.70 3.65 3.15
N PHE A 119 7.55 4.80 3.80
CA PHE A 119 6.24 5.45 3.98
C PHE A 119 5.61 5.90 2.65
N GLY A 120 6.45 6.25 1.67
CA GLY A 120 6.02 6.72 0.35
C GLY A 120 7.18 7.06 -0.56
N PHE A 121 6.85 7.59 -1.73
CA PHE A 121 7.81 7.99 -2.76
C PHE A 121 7.61 9.45 -3.15
N SER A 122 8.72 10.15 -3.38
CA SER A 122 8.73 11.51 -3.92
C SER A 122 9.33 11.46 -5.31
N GLU A 123 8.54 11.77 -6.33
CA GLU A 123 8.94 11.68 -7.71
C GLU A 123 8.51 12.94 -8.46
N LEU A 124 9.46 13.67 -9.03
CA LEU A 124 9.20 14.98 -9.65
C LEU A 124 8.51 15.93 -8.66
N ASP A 125 7.26 16.34 -8.95
CA ASP A 125 6.41 17.17 -8.08
C ASP A 125 5.22 16.38 -7.50
N CYS A 126 5.34 15.06 -7.46
CA CYS A 126 4.35 14.12 -6.97
C CYS A 126 4.82 13.49 -5.65
N LEU A 127 3.89 13.41 -4.69
CA LEU A 127 4.00 12.53 -3.54
C LEU A 127 3.08 11.32 -3.74
N LEU A 128 3.63 10.11 -3.57
CA LEU A 128 2.91 8.85 -3.69
C LEU A 128 2.95 8.14 -2.34
N ILE A 129 1.82 8.12 -1.63
CA ILE A 129 1.65 7.55 -0.29
C ILE A 129 0.30 6.83 -0.22
N HIS A 130 -0.01 6.11 0.86
CA HIS A 130 -1.32 5.45 1.00
C HIS A 130 -2.39 6.35 1.65
N GLY A 131 -2.11 6.90 2.85
CA GLY A 131 -3.03 7.80 3.53
C GLY A 131 -2.75 9.26 3.15
N SER A 132 -2.30 10.04 4.12
CA SER A 132 -1.90 11.42 3.85
C SER A 132 -0.55 11.75 4.50
N THR A 133 -0.11 13.00 4.35
CA THR A 133 1.06 13.53 5.05
C THR A 133 0.91 13.57 6.59
N LEU A 134 -0.25 13.19 7.13
CA LEU A 134 -0.44 12.95 8.57
C LEU A 134 -0.23 11.49 9.00
N GLY A 135 -0.24 10.53 8.07
CA GLY A 135 -0.11 9.11 8.36
C GLY A 135 -1.02 8.24 7.49
N VAL A 136 -0.85 6.92 7.58
CA VAL A 136 -1.63 5.95 6.80
C VAL A 136 -3.10 5.85 7.23
N SER A 137 -3.43 6.21 8.48
CA SER A 137 -4.82 6.22 8.96
C SER A 137 -5.64 7.45 8.51
N ASP A 138 -5.01 8.51 7.98
CA ASP A 138 -5.73 9.71 7.53
C ASP A 138 -6.34 9.47 6.15
N LYS A 139 -7.68 9.37 6.10
CA LYS A 139 -8.46 9.05 4.91
C LYS A 139 -8.84 10.33 4.17
N LEU A 140 -8.29 10.52 2.97
CA LEU A 140 -8.75 11.55 2.03
C LEU A 140 -9.80 10.96 1.09
N THR A 141 -10.90 11.66 0.91
CA THR A 141 -12.01 11.23 0.04
C THR A 141 -12.40 12.37 -0.91
N PRO A 142 -13.19 12.10 -1.96
CA PRO A 142 -13.73 13.16 -2.80
C PRO A 142 -14.53 14.24 -2.05
N ASP A 143 -15.02 13.92 -0.85
CA ASP A 143 -15.77 14.83 0.02
C ASP A 143 -14.87 15.61 1.01
N THR A 144 -13.56 15.33 1.07
CA THR A 144 -12.64 16.06 1.94
C THR A 144 -12.62 17.55 1.56
N PRO A 145 -12.74 18.48 2.53
CA PRO A 145 -12.71 19.90 2.24
C PRO A 145 -11.45 20.31 1.45
N PRO A 146 -11.56 21.15 0.40
CA PRO A 146 -10.41 21.54 -0.42
C PRO A 146 -9.27 22.17 0.37
N ILE A 147 -9.58 22.91 1.44
CA ILE A 147 -8.57 23.52 2.32
C ILE A 147 -7.75 22.46 3.07
N GLN A 148 -8.38 21.34 3.44
CA GLN A 148 -7.70 20.22 4.07
C GLN A 148 -6.83 19.47 3.05
N MET A 149 -7.32 19.24 1.83
CA MET A 149 -6.50 18.68 0.74
C MET A 149 -5.26 19.55 0.46
N LEU A 150 -5.43 20.87 0.42
CA LEU A 150 -4.33 21.81 0.22
C LEU A 150 -3.29 21.76 1.37
N ASP A 151 -3.75 21.69 2.62
CA ASP A 151 -2.85 21.49 3.77
C ASP A 151 -1.99 20.22 3.61
N ARG A 152 -2.57 19.11 3.11
CA ARG A 152 -1.80 17.88 2.88
C ARG A 152 -0.71 18.02 1.84
N LEU A 153 -1.00 18.69 0.72
CA LEU A 153 -0.04 19.00 -0.34
C LEU A 153 1.08 19.93 0.16
N MET A 154 0.71 21.01 0.86
CA MET A 154 1.64 22.05 1.31
C MET A 154 2.65 21.53 2.34
N ARG A 155 2.29 20.54 3.17
CA ARG A 155 3.20 19.94 4.17
C ARG A 155 4.45 19.30 3.54
N PHE A 156 4.35 18.83 2.31
CA PHE A 156 5.46 18.19 1.60
C PHE A 156 5.98 19.02 0.41
N GLY A 157 5.36 20.17 0.13
CA GLY A 157 5.79 21.07 -0.93
C GLY A 157 5.61 20.52 -2.35
N VAL A 158 4.61 19.67 -2.57
CA VAL A 158 4.31 19.03 -3.86
C VAL A 158 3.05 19.61 -4.51
N ASN A 159 2.92 19.44 -5.82
CA ASN A 159 1.74 19.87 -6.56
C ASN A 159 0.71 18.75 -6.75
N ASN A 160 1.18 17.50 -6.72
CA ASN A 160 0.35 16.32 -6.94
C ASN A 160 0.51 15.37 -5.75
N LEU A 161 -0.62 14.83 -5.29
CA LEU A 161 -0.68 13.80 -4.26
C LEU A 161 -1.47 12.61 -4.80
N PHE A 162 -0.85 11.44 -4.75
CA PHE A 162 -1.49 10.15 -4.99
C PHE A 162 -1.58 9.42 -3.65
N CYS A 163 -2.81 9.10 -3.27
CA CYS A 163 -3.20 8.44 -2.02
C CYS A 163 -4.41 7.54 -2.27
#